data_AF-A0ABD3RFA7-F1
#
_entry.id   AF-A0ABD3RFA7-F1
#
_cell.length_a   1.000
_cell.length_b   1.000
_cell.length_c   1.000
_cell.angle_alpha   90.00
_cell.angle_beta   90.00
_cell.angle_gamma   90.00
#
_symmetry.space_group_name_H-M   'P 1'
#
loop_
_entity.id
_entity.type
_entity.pdbx_description
1 polymer ?
#
loop_
_entity_poly.entity_id
_entity_poly.type
_entity_poly.pdbx_seq_one_letter_code
_entity_poly.pdbx_strand_id
1 'polypeptide(L)'
;MFRPMLASCRFLVLLFIISPLSSLLRDAIAWTIPPSKPPMRSWTTEAATGVVSSRDDFLRVVASGIFIPPVAVVAAAALVVDPRPSIAAPPFAVMSEEMGYFPINDQVLNATVMVPASIKRESTQQAISLARYLQSSGAIMYGAFWCPHCRRQRELFGREAFKYLNYVECDPRGYKSRYATCALDGVEGYPSWKFGNGEVRGGEMELSEIAMTSGYLKSRGRFDSRLETGVPPLGGASCR
;
A
#
# COMPACT_ATOMS: atom_id res chain seq x y z
N MET A 1 6.66 48.80 45.27
CA MET A 1 6.15 48.27 46.55
C MET A 1 6.02 46.76 46.44
N PHE A 2 6.75 46.07 47.32
CA PHE A 2 6.68 44.69 47.81
C PHE A 2 5.86 43.58 47.08
N ARG A 3 6.62 42.53 46.69
CA ARG A 3 6.30 41.08 46.57
C ARG A 3 5.70 40.46 47.88
N PRO A 4 5.51 39.12 48.05
CA PRO A 4 4.84 38.05 47.28
C PRO A 4 4.08 37.02 48.20
N MET A 5 3.42 35.98 47.67
CA MET A 5 3.21 34.65 48.32
C MET A 5 2.98 33.62 47.18
N LEU A 6 3.71 32.52 46.90
CA LEU A 6 4.37 31.42 47.64
C LEU A 6 3.42 30.44 48.38
N ALA A 7 3.17 29.28 47.73
CA ALA A 7 2.96 27.95 48.32
C ALA A 7 2.95 26.95 47.13
N SER A 8 3.97 26.14 46.82
CA SER A 8 4.67 25.10 47.58
C SER A 8 3.74 24.01 48.11
N CYS A 9 3.64 22.90 47.36
CA CYS A 9 3.24 21.61 47.92
C CYS A 9 4.11 20.51 47.29
N ARG A 10 5.17 20.14 48.02
CA ARG A 10 5.93 18.91 47.86
C ARG A 10 5.18 17.79 48.60
N PHE A 11 4.90 16.68 47.94
CA PHE A 11 4.59 15.39 48.58
C PHE A 11 5.49 14.34 47.92
N LEU A 12 6.64 14.07 48.53
CA LEU A 12 6.91 12.92 49.40
C LEU A 12 7.10 11.62 48.60
N VAL A 13 8.36 11.36 48.28
CA VAL A 13 8.91 10.08 47.85
C VAL A 13 8.83 9.13 49.05
N LEU A 14 8.14 8.00 48.91
CA LEU A 14 8.23 6.87 49.84
C LEU A 14 8.78 5.65 49.11
N LEU A 15 10.08 5.45 49.31
CA LEU A 15 10.80 4.20 49.10
C LEU A 15 10.32 3.18 50.13
N PHE A 16 9.84 2.02 49.68
CA PHE A 16 9.82 0.81 50.48
C PHE A 16 10.63 -0.28 49.76
N ILE A 17 11.82 -0.52 50.30
CA ILE A 17 12.67 -1.67 50.01
C ILE A 17 12.52 -2.60 51.22
N ILE A 18 11.96 -3.81 51.09
CA ILE A 18 12.33 -4.98 51.92
C ILE A 18 12.05 -6.29 51.14
N SER A 19 13.15 -6.86 50.65
CA SER A 19 13.59 -8.27 50.54
C SER A 19 12.73 -9.43 49.96
N PRO A 20 13.37 -10.32 49.16
CA PRO A 20 12.85 -11.62 48.72
C PRO A 20 13.42 -12.78 49.56
N LEU A 21 12.60 -13.78 49.94
CA LEU A 21 13.11 -15.14 50.22
C LEU A 21 11.98 -16.17 50.42
N SER A 22 11.96 -17.20 49.56
CA SER A 22 11.66 -18.62 49.85
C SER A 22 11.28 -19.29 48.52
N SER A 23 12.15 -20.04 47.86
CA SER A 23 12.33 -21.50 48.05
C SER A 23 11.01 -22.25 47.91
N LEU A 24 10.82 -23.33 47.16
CA LEU A 24 11.67 -24.32 46.53
C LEU A 24 10.67 -25.34 45.93
N LEU A 25 11.16 -26.17 45.00
CA LEU A 25 10.70 -27.55 44.77
C LEU A 25 9.38 -27.79 44.00
N ARG A 26 9.56 -28.35 42.79
CA ARG A 26 8.91 -29.54 42.18
C ARG A 26 8.55 -29.26 40.71
N ASP A 27 8.75 -30.11 39.72
CA ASP A 27 9.41 -31.41 39.59
C ASP A 27 9.76 -31.61 38.11
N ALA A 28 10.78 -32.41 37.87
CA ALA A 28 11.17 -32.90 36.57
C ALA A 28 10.16 -33.91 36.03
N ILE A 29 9.74 -33.77 34.76
CA ILE A 29 9.26 -34.90 33.95
C ILE A 29 9.91 -34.79 32.58
N ALA A 30 11.10 -35.38 32.49
CA ALA A 30 11.67 -35.82 31.23
C ALA A 30 11.02 -37.17 30.88
N TRP A 31 10.28 -37.24 29.77
CA TRP A 31 9.89 -38.50 29.17
C TRP A 31 10.62 -38.67 27.84
N THR A 32 11.57 -39.59 27.88
CA THR A 32 12.32 -40.16 26.78
C THR A 32 11.45 -41.14 25.98
N ILE A 33 11.40 -41.02 24.65
CA ILE A 33 10.93 -42.07 23.75
C ILE A 33 12.03 -42.29 22.68
N PRO A 34 12.68 -43.47 22.64
CA PRO A 34 13.61 -43.85 21.56
C PRO A 34 12.95 -44.98 20.69
N PRO A 35 13.64 -45.64 19.73
CA PRO A 35 13.45 -45.41 18.29
C PRO A 35 13.16 -46.69 17.45
N SER A 36 13.00 -46.51 16.12
CA SER A 36 13.20 -47.50 15.02
C SER A 36 12.12 -48.60 14.86
N LYS A 37 11.69 -49.06 13.66
CA LYS A 37 12.42 -49.81 12.59
C LYS A 37 11.45 -50.16 11.40
N PRO A 38 11.80 -50.93 10.32
CA PRO A 38 11.81 -50.43 8.93
C PRO A 38 11.02 -51.32 7.90
N PRO A 39 11.45 -51.52 6.62
CA PRO A 39 10.66 -51.30 5.39
C PRO A 39 10.15 -52.58 4.69
N MET A 40 9.36 -52.47 3.61
CA MET A 40 9.14 -53.47 2.52
C MET A 40 8.06 -52.88 1.58
N ARG A 41 8.00 -53.02 0.25
CA ARG A 41 8.67 -53.83 -0.78
C ARG A 41 8.46 -53.11 -2.12
N SER A 42 9.47 -53.16 -2.98
CA SER A 42 9.35 -52.91 -4.42
C SER A 42 8.61 -54.07 -5.10
N TRP A 43 7.74 -53.74 -6.04
CA TRP A 43 7.32 -54.66 -7.10
C TRP A 43 7.59 -53.98 -8.43
N THR A 44 8.62 -54.46 -9.11
CA THR A 44 8.86 -54.18 -10.53
C THR A 44 7.88 -55.02 -11.33
N THR A 45 7.01 -54.36 -12.09
CA THR A 45 6.38 -54.96 -13.26
C THR A 45 6.76 -54.10 -14.46
N GLU A 46 7.72 -54.61 -15.23
CA GLU A 46 7.93 -54.21 -16.62
C GLU A 46 6.66 -54.58 -17.40
N ALA A 47 5.81 -53.59 -17.62
CA ALA A 47 4.84 -53.60 -18.69
C ALA A 47 5.27 -52.49 -19.65
N ALA A 48 5.60 -52.86 -20.88
CA ALA A 48 6.09 -51.97 -21.92
C ALA A 48 5.18 -50.73 -22.03
N THR A 49 5.67 -49.60 -21.51
CA THR A 49 5.01 -48.31 -21.59
C THR A 49 5.20 -47.76 -22.99
N GLY A 50 4.27 -48.09 -23.88
CA GLY A 50 4.01 -47.23 -25.03
C GLY A 50 3.45 -45.90 -24.51
N VAL A 51 4.32 -44.95 -24.16
CA VAL A 51 3.92 -43.60 -23.76
C VAL A 51 3.38 -42.89 -25.00
N VAL A 52 2.07 -42.69 -25.05
CA VAL A 52 1.44 -41.78 -26.02
C VAL A 52 1.62 -40.37 -25.48
N SER A 53 2.67 -39.70 -25.94
CA SER A 53 3.05 -38.35 -25.48
C SER A 53 2.51 -37.25 -26.41
N SER A 54 2.15 -37.61 -27.64
CA SER A 54 1.71 -36.67 -28.69
C SER A 54 0.42 -37.13 -29.36
N ARG A 55 -0.31 -36.17 -29.95
CA ARG A 55 -1.48 -36.42 -30.81
C ARG A 55 -1.14 -37.35 -31.97
N ASP A 56 0.08 -37.27 -32.50
CA ASP A 56 0.54 -38.13 -33.60
C ASP A 56 0.83 -39.56 -33.12
N ASP A 57 1.26 -39.74 -31.87
CA ASP A 57 1.44 -41.05 -31.25
C ASP A 57 0.09 -41.73 -30.99
N PHE A 58 -0.92 -40.95 -30.59
CA PHE A 58 -2.28 -41.46 -30.42
C PHE A 58 -2.87 -41.93 -31.74
N LEU A 59 -2.73 -41.13 -32.80
CA LEU A 59 -3.19 -41.50 -34.14
C LEU A 59 -2.47 -42.73 -34.68
N ARG A 60 -1.19 -42.93 -34.35
CA ARG A 60 -0.44 -44.15 -34.69
C ARG A 60 -0.95 -45.38 -33.96
N VAL A 61 -1.34 -45.26 -32.68
CA VAL A 61 -1.93 -46.37 -31.90
C VAL A 61 -3.33 -46.73 -32.39
N VAL A 62 -4.13 -45.75 -32.82
CA VAL A 62 -5.45 -46.00 -33.41
C VAL A 62 -5.33 -46.59 -34.82
N ALA A 63 -4.38 -46.10 -35.63
CA ALA A 63 -4.13 -46.58 -36.98
C ALA A 63 -3.49 -47.99 -37.03
N SER A 64 -2.81 -48.41 -35.95
CA SER A 64 -2.25 -49.77 -35.85
C SER A 64 -3.28 -50.85 -35.47
N GLY A 65 -4.55 -50.47 -35.28
CA GLY A 65 -5.64 -51.41 -35.04
C GLY A 65 -5.58 -52.13 -33.69
N ILE A 66 -4.78 -51.63 -32.75
CA ILE A 66 -4.68 -52.19 -31.40
C ILE A 66 -5.96 -51.83 -30.64
N PHE A 67 -6.73 -52.85 -30.27
CA PHE A 67 -7.97 -52.69 -29.51
C PHE A 67 -7.66 -52.22 -28.08
N ILE A 68 -7.93 -50.95 -27.81
CA ILE A 68 -7.79 -50.37 -26.47
C ILE A 68 -8.98 -50.86 -25.62
N PRO A 69 -8.76 -51.62 -24.53
CA PRO A 69 -9.86 -52.05 -23.66
C PRO A 69 -10.54 -50.82 -23.03
N PRO A 70 -11.88 -50.86 -22.82
CA PRO A 70 -12.68 -49.68 -22.47
C PRO A 70 -12.25 -48.98 -21.16
N VAL A 71 -11.51 -49.67 -20.29
CA VAL A 71 -10.97 -49.10 -19.05
C VAL A 71 -9.93 -47.99 -19.31
N ALA A 72 -9.20 -48.04 -20.43
CA ALA A 72 -8.21 -47.01 -20.79
C ALA A 72 -8.83 -45.78 -21.48
N VAL A 73 -10.07 -45.87 -21.97
CA VAL A 73 -10.79 -44.73 -22.58
C VAL A 73 -11.23 -43.72 -21.51
N VAL A 74 -11.49 -44.20 -20.28
CA VAL A 74 -11.91 -43.33 -19.16
C VAL A 74 -10.77 -42.40 -18.71
N ALA A 75 -9.50 -42.79 -18.89
CA ALA A 75 -8.35 -41.93 -18.61
C ALA A 75 -8.17 -40.82 -19.67
N ALA A 76 -8.57 -41.04 -20.92
CA ALA A 76 -8.44 -40.07 -22.00
C ALA A 76 -9.50 -38.96 -21.95
N ALA A 77 -10.71 -39.24 -21.45
CA ALA A 77 -11.76 -38.24 -21.32
C ALA A 77 -11.45 -37.17 -20.25
N ALA A 78 -10.63 -37.50 -19.25
CA ALA A 78 -10.15 -36.55 -18.24
C ALA A 78 -9.09 -35.56 -18.78
N LEU A 79 -8.57 -35.78 -19.99
CA LEU A 79 -7.61 -34.87 -20.64
C LEU A 79 -8.27 -33.83 -21.55
N VAL A 80 -9.59 -33.92 -21.78
CA VAL A 80 -10.33 -32.97 -22.64
C VAL A 80 -11.03 -31.87 -21.83
N VAL A 81 -11.20 -32.10 -20.52
CA VAL A 81 -11.60 -31.07 -19.56
C VAL A 81 -10.41 -30.85 -18.64
N ASP A 82 -9.40 -30.18 -19.15
CA ASP A 82 -8.38 -29.53 -18.33
C ASP A 82 -9.06 -28.30 -17.69
N PRO A 83 -9.39 -28.28 -16.38
CA PRO A 83 -9.62 -27.02 -15.71
C PRO A 83 -8.24 -26.39 -15.63
N ARG A 84 -7.81 -25.66 -16.67
CA ARG A 84 -6.62 -24.84 -16.57
C ARG A 84 -6.83 -23.96 -15.34
N PRO A 85 -6.06 -24.10 -14.24
CA PRO A 85 -6.07 -23.07 -13.24
C PRO A 85 -5.62 -21.82 -13.98
N SER A 86 -6.52 -20.86 -14.11
CA SER A 86 -6.17 -19.58 -14.69
C SER A 86 -5.24 -18.89 -13.70
N ILE A 87 -3.94 -19.21 -13.79
CA ILE A 87 -2.82 -18.45 -13.20
C ILE A 87 -2.64 -17.13 -13.99
N ALA A 88 -3.63 -16.74 -14.79
CA ALA A 88 -3.70 -15.49 -15.52
C ALA A 88 -4.06 -14.28 -14.64
N ALA A 89 -4.31 -14.47 -13.33
CA ALA A 89 -4.26 -13.35 -12.41
C ALA A 89 -2.80 -12.88 -12.37
N PRO A 90 -2.48 -11.66 -12.83
CA PRO A 90 -1.14 -11.12 -12.69
C PRO A 90 -0.73 -11.27 -11.22
N PRO A 91 0.55 -11.56 -10.91
CA PRO A 91 0.99 -11.50 -9.52
C PRO A 91 0.53 -10.16 -8.94
N PHE A 92 -0.03 -10.17 -7.74
CA PHE A 92 -0.70 -9.01 -7.10
C PHE A 92 0.11 -7.70 -7.23
N ALA A 93 1.44 -7.80 -7.32
CA ALA A 93 2.36 -6.71 -7.62
C ALA A 93 2.08 -5.95 -8.94
N VAL A 94 1.67 -6.62 -10.01
CA VAL A 94 1.38 -5.99 -11.30
C VAL A 94 0.04 -5.25 -11.25
N MET A 95 -0.95 -5.80 -10.56
CA MET A 95 -2.25 -5.14 -10.40
C MET A 95 -2.17 -3.90 -9.48
N SER A 96 -1.28 -3.90 -8.49
CA SER A 96 -1.11 -2.77 -7.57
C SER A 96 -0.39 -1.59 -8.21
N GLU A 97 0.51 -1.83 -9.17
CA GLU A 97 1.16 -0.76 -9.94
C GLU A 97 0.17 -0.01 -10.84
N GLU A 98 -0.74 -0.73 -11.49
CA GLU A 98 -1.78 -0.13 -12.34
C GLU A 98 -2.79 0.67 -11.51
N MET A 99 -3.24 0.10 -10.39
CA MET A 99 -4.17 0.79 -9.49
C MET A 99 -3.50 1.96 -8.74
N GLY A 100 -2.18 1.91 -8.52
CA GLY A 100 -1.39 2.97 -7.89
C GLY A 100 -1.69 3.18 -6.40
N TYR A 101 -2.17 2.13 -5.75
CA TYR A 101 -2.35 2.02 -4.30
C TYR A 101 -2.29 0.55 -3.90
N PHE A 102 -1.96 0.28 -2.63
CA PHE A 102 -1.82 -1.08 -2.14
C PHE A 102 -2.31 -1.22 -0.69
N PRO A 103 -2.82 -2.41 -0.32
CA PRO A 103 -3.19 -2.69 1.06
C PRO A 103 -1.94 -2.90 1.92
N ILE A 104 -1.98 -2.39 3.14
CA ILE A 104 -1.03 -2.69 4.21
C ILE A 104 -1.78 -3.17 5.46
N ASN A 105 -1.13 -4.03 6.24
CA ASN A 105 -1.67 -4.42 7.54
C ASN A 105 -1.25 -3.37 8.59
N ASP A 106 -2.21 -2.64 9.13
CA ASP A 106 -1.94 -1.70 10.21
C ASP A 106 -2.01 -2.42 11.56
N GLN A 107 -0.88 -2.42 12.28
CA GLN A 107 -0.79 -3.13 13.57
C GLN A 107 -1.61 -2.46 14.67
N VAL A 108 -1.87 -1.16 14.58
CA VAL A 108 -2.60 -0.40 15.61
C VAL A 108 -4.09 -0.65 15.48
N LEU A 109 -4.60 -0.68 14.26
CA LEU A 109 -6.01 -0.94 13.95
C LEU A 109 -6.32 -2.44 13.82
N ASN A 110 -5.30 -3.30 13.73
CA ASN A 110 -5.41 -4.72 13.42
C ASN A 110 -6.30 -4.96 12.18
N ALA A 111 -6.10 -4.12 11.16
CA ALA A 111 -6.96 -4.06 9.98
C ALA A 111 -6.13 -3.75 8.73
N THR A 112 -6.65 -4.17 7.57
CA THR A 112 -6.09 -3.81 6.29
C THR A 112 -6.53 -2.39 5.91
N VAL A 113 -5.56 -1.51 5.67
CA VAL A 113 -5.78 -0.13 5.23
C VAL A 113 -5.03 0.12 3.92
N MET A 114 -5.51 1.10 3.15
CA MET A 114 -4.98 1.40 1.83
C MET A 114 -4.01 2.57 1.90
N VAL A 115 -2.88 2.45 1.22
CA VAL A 115 -1.91 3.53 1.03
C VAL A 115 -1.72 3.79 -0.46
N PRO A 116 -1.52 5.05 -0.86
CA PRO A 116 -1.24 5.35 -2.25
C PRO A 116 0.19 4.94 -2.60
N ALA A 117 0.45 4.76 -3.90
CA ALA A 117 1.80 4.54 -4.40
C ALA A 117 2.77 5.64 -3.93
N SER A 118 4.05 5.25 -3.83
CA SER A 118 5.14 6.16 -3.55
C SER A 118 5.33 7.17 -4.68
N ILE A 119 5.73 8.38 -4.31
CA ILE A 119 6.04 9.44 -5.26
C ILE A 119 7.38 9.12 -5.92
N LYS A 120 7.40 9.05 -7.25
CA LYS A 120 8.58 8.69 -8.04
C LYS A 120 9.47 9.90 -8.33
N ARG A 121 8.89 11.09 -8.55
CA ARG A 121 9.64 12.30 -8.88
C ARG A 121 10.39 12.85 -7.66
N GLU A 122 11.64 13.25 -7.87
CA GLU A 122 12.42 14.04 -6.92
C GLU A 122 11.92 15.49 -6.90
N SER A 123 11.96 16.13 -5.74
CA SER A 123 11.48 17.50 -5.61
C SER A 123 12.57 18.49 -5.98
N THR A 124 12.18 19.58 -6.65
CA THR A 124 13.09 20.73 -6.81
C THR A 124 13.18 21.52 -5.51
N GLN A 125 14.21 22.36 -5.40
CA GLN A 125 14.33 23.28 -4.26
C GLN A 125 13.17 24.29 -4.20
N GLN A 126 12.59 24.66 -5.36
CA GLN A 126 11.46 25.58 -5.44
C GLN A 126 10.17 24.91 -4.97
N ALA A 127 9.92 23.65 -5.34
CA ALA A 127 8.80 22.86 -4.85
C ALA A 127 8.86 22.66 -3.33
N ILE A 128 10.05 22.37 -2.78
CA ILE A 128 10.26 22.26 -1.32
C ILE A 128 9.96 23.60 -0.62
N SER A 129 10.43 24.72 -1.18
CA SER A 129 10.18 26.06 -0.66
C SER A 129 8.69 26.40 -0.65
N LEU A 130 7.99 26.10 -1.75
CA LEU A 130 6.54 26.27 -1.87
C LEU A 130 5.79 25.41 -0.85
N ALA A 131 6.14 24.13 -0.73
CA ALA A 131 5.46 23.21 0.19
C ALA A 131 5.59 23.64 1.66
N ARG A 132 6.78 24.13 2.07
CA ARG A 132 6.98 24.69 3.42
C ARG A 132 6.15 25.95 3.65
N TYR A 133 6.03 26.81 2.64
CA TYR A 133 5.17 27.98 2.74
C TYR A 133 3.69 27.59 2.88
N LEU A 134 3.21 26.65 2.07
CA LEU A 134 1.85 26.11 2.16
C LEU A 134 1.57 25.53 3.55
N GLN A 135 2.53 24.80 4.11
CA GLN A 135 2.44 24.31 5.48
C GLN A 135 2.27 25.44 6.49
N SER A 136 3.15 26.45 6.45
CA SER A 136 3.15 27.57 7.41
C SER A 136 1.95 28.52 7.26
N SER A 137 1.38 28.62 6.06
CA SER A 137 0.19 29.41 5.78
C SER A 137 -1.10 28.65 6.12
N GLY A 138 -1.02 27.36 6.48
CA GLY A 138 -2.19 26.55 6.81
C GLY A 138 -2.97 26.09 5.58
N ALA A 139 -2.36 26.05 4.40
CA ALA A 139 -2.99 25.45 3.23
C ALA A 139 -3.16 23.93 3.43
N ILE A 140 -4.31 23.41 3.03
CA ILE A 140 -4.70 22.01 3.16
C ILE A 140 -5.04 21.45 1.78
N MET A 141 -4.54 20.26 1.48
CA MET A 141 -4.92 19.47 0.32
C MET A 141 -5.77 18.29 0.78
N TYR A 142 -7.02 18.26 0.34
CA TYR A 142 -7.93 17.12 0.51
C TYR A 142 -7.80 16.19 -0.68
N GLY A 143 -7.67 14.89 -0.42
CA GLY A 143 -7.60 13.90 -1.49
C GLY A 143 -7.97 12.50 -1.01
N ALA A 144 -7.81 11.55 -1.93
CA ALA A 144 -8.02 10.14 -1.64
C ALA A 144 -6.87 9.29 -2.20
N PHE A 145 -6.53 8.20 -1.51
CA PHE A 145 -5.40 7.34 -1.90
C PHE A 145 -5.53 6.76 -3.33
N TRP A 146 -6.75 6.52 -3.79
CA TRP A 146 -7.06 5.92 -5.10
C TRP A 146 -7.19 6.94 -6.23
N CYS A 147 -7.25 8.24 -5.89
CA CYS A 147 -7.57 9.29 -6.84
C CYS A 147 -6.38 9.56 -7.80
N PRO A 148 -6.55 9.38 -9.12
CA PRO A 148 -5.46 9.55 -10.09
C PRO A 148 -4.98 11.00 -10.19
N HIS A 149 -5.88 11.97 -10.11
CA HIS A 149 -5.53 13.39 -10.07
C HIS A 149 -4.73 13.76 -8.81
N CYS A 150 -5.09 13.16 -7.67
CA CYS A 150 -4.38 13.33 -6.42
C CYS A 150 -2.97 12.76 -6.50
N ARG A 151 -2.82 11.57 -7.12
CA ARG A 151 -1.50 10.99 -7.41
C ARG A 151 -0.66 11.91 -8.27
N ARG A 152 -1.22 12.48 -9.35
CA ARG A 152 -0.50 13.44 -10.20
C ARG A 152 -0.11 14.69 -9.44
N GLN A 153 -1.03 15.30 -8.68
CA GLN A 153 -0.72 16.46 -7.83
C GLN A 153 0.44 16.17 -6.86
N ARG A 154 0.50 14.95 -6.29
CA ARG A 154 1.62 14.51 -5.43
C ARG A 154 2.93 14.43 -6.19
N GLU A 155 2.92 13.87 -7.40
CA GLU A 155 4.07 13.83 -8.30
C GLU A 155 4.54 15.24 -8.70
N LEU A 156 3.61 16.18 -8.92
CA LEU A 156 3.95 17.58 -9.20
C LEU A 156 4.80 18.20 -8.09
N PHE A 157 4.55 17.89 -6.81
CA PHE A 157 5.41 18.37 -5.73
C PHE A 157 6.73 17.59 -5.62
N GLY A 158 6.70 16.28 -5.87
CA GLY A 158 7.84 15.40 -5.65
C GLY A 158 7.93 14.91 -4.19
N ARG A 159 8.78 13.91 -3.99
CA ARG A 159 8.82 13.07 -2.78
C ARG A 159 9.18 13.84 -1.50
N GLU A 160 10.14 14.75 -1.56
CA GLU A 160 10.63 15.58 -0.45
C GLU A 160 9.65 16.71 -0.11
N ALA A 161 9.15 17.43 -1.12
CA ALA A 161 8.25 18.56 -0.92
C ALA A 161 6.90 18.10 -0.36
N PHE A 162 6.36 16.99 -0.85
CA PHE A 162 5.05 16.48 -0.41
C PHE A 162 4.99 16.20 1.10
N LYS A 163 6.12 15.87 1.74
CA LYS A 163 6.20 15.62 3.18
C LYS A 163 5.85 16.84 4.04
N TYR A 164 5.96 18.05 3.48
CA TYR A 164 5.62 19.28 4.20
C TYR A 164 4.14 19.66 4.05
N LEU A 165 3.43 19.09 3.08
CA LEU A 165 2.04 19.48 2.83
C LEU A 165 1.10 18.94 3.91
N ASN A 166 0.11 19.77 4.28
CA ASN A 166 -1.01 19.32 5.11
C ASN A 166 -1.99 18.55 4.22
N TYR A 167 -1.75 17.25 4.04
CA TYR A 167 -2.64 16.35 3.31
C TYR A 167 -3.69 15.72 4.24
N VAL A 168 -4.94 15.74 3.81
CA VAL A 168 -6.07 15.10 4.51
C VAL A 168 -6.60 13.97 3.63
N GLU A 169 -6.48 12.74 4.14
CA GLU A 169 -7.03 11.55 3.50
C GLU A 169 -8.54 11.46 3.76
N CYS A 170 -9.32 11.54 2.70
CA CYS A 170 -10.78 11.58 2.77
C CYS A 170 -11.46 10.24 2.53
N ASP A 171 -10.78 9.17 2.09
CA ASP A 171 -11.42 7.85 2.00
C ASP A 171 -11.30 7.12 3.35
N PRO A 172 -12.39 6.57 3.92
CA PRO A 172 -12.35 5.86 5.21
C PRO A 172 -11.46 4.62 5.22
N ARG A 173 -11.14 4.03 4.06
CA ARG A 173 -10.22 2.89 3.92
C ARG A 173 -8.75 3.32 3.87
N GLY A 174 -8.49 4.62 3.72
CA GLY A 174 -7.15 5.18 3.63
C GLY A 174 -6.40 5.16 4.97
N TYR A 175 -5.08 4.99 4.91
CA TYR A 175 -4.22 5.10 6.08
C TYR A 175 -4.36 6.48 6.75
N LYS A 176 -4.60 6.48 8.07
CA LYS A 176 -4.86 7.70 8.86
C LYS A 176 -5.96 8.59 8.29
N SER A 177 -7.01 7.96 7.74
CA SER A 177 -8.18 8.67 7.21
C SER A 177 -8.78 9.66 8.20
N ARG A 178 -9.22 10.80 7.66
CA ARG A 178 -9.98 11.85 8.34
C ARG A 178 -11.25 12.17 7.55
N TYR A 179 -11.92 11.14 7.02
CA TYR A 179 -13.15 11.27 6.24
C TYR A 179 -14.19 12.22 6.86
N ALA A 180 -14.42 12.14 8.17
CA ALA A 180 -15.36 13.01 8.87
C ALA A 180 -14.99 14.51 8.73
N THR A 181 -13.69 14.85 8.74
CA THR A 181 -13.22 16.22 8.52
C THR A 181 -13.56 16.67 7.10
N CYS A 182 -13.38 15.81 6.09
CA CYS A 182 -13.71 16.16 4.71
C CYS A 182 -15.21 16.38 4.49
N ALA A 183 -16.06 15.59 5.15
CA ALA A 183 -17.51 15.76 5.10
C ALA A 183 -17.95 17.08 5.77
N LEU A 184 -17.36 17.41 6.94
CA LEU A 184 -17.64 18.66 7.66
C LEU A 184 -17.14 19.90 6.91
N ASP A 185 -16.01 19.80 6.23
CA ASP A 185 -15.44 20.87 5.39
C ASP A 185 -16.14 21.01 4.03
N GLY A 186 -17.13 20.16 3.71
CA GLY A 186 -17.90 20.24 2.46
C GLY A 186 -17.07 19.93 1.21
N VAL A 187 -16.13 18.99 1.28
CA VAL A 187 -15.28 18.62 0.14
C VAL A 187 -16.09 17.83 -0.90
N GLU A 188 -16.35 18.44 -2.06
CA GLU A 188 -17.19 17.85 -3.13
C GLU A 188 -16.40 16.96 -4.11
N GLY A 189 -15.08 17.13 -4.19
CA GLY A 189 -14.23 16.40 -5.15
C GLY A 189 -12.75 16.38 -4.79
N TYR A 190 -11.98 15.58 -5.52
CA TYR A 190 -10.56 15.38 -5.24
C TYR A 190 -9.67 15.58 -6.49
N PRO A 191 -8.48 16.19 -6.33
CA PRO A 191 -8.04 16.89 -5.13
C PRO A 191 -8.84 18.19 -4.93
N SER A 192 -8.89 18.67 -3.70
CA SER A 192 -9.38 20.02 -3.39
C SER A 192 -8.39 20.72 -2.47
N TRP A 193 -8.18 22.02 -2.71
CA TRP A 193 -7.28 22.87 -1.97
C TRP A 193 -8.06 23.90 -1.17
N LYS A 194 -7.74 24.03 0.11
CA LYS A 194 -8.19 25.13 0.98
C LYS A 194 -6.95 25.91 1.41
N PHE A 195 -6.78 27.11 0.88
CA PHE A 195 -5.61 27.94 1.13
C PHE A 195 -5.77 28.74 2.42
N GLY A 196 -4.64 29.15 3.02
CA GLY A 196 -4.62 29.95 4.25
C GLY A 196 -5.30 31.31 4.16
N ASN A 197 -5.48 31.82 2.94
CA ASN A 197 -6.24 33.04 2.66
C ASN A 197 -7.76 32.83 2.58
N GLY A 198 -8.25 31.60 2.79
CA GLY A 198 -9.66 31.23 2.73
C GLY A 198 -10.15 30.81 1.34
N GLU A 199 -9.32 30.90 0.30
CA GLU A 199 -9.69 30.49 -1.06
C GLU A 199 -9.75 28.97 -1.18
N VAL A 200 -10.79 28.46 -1.85
CA VAL A 200 -10.97 27.04 -2.11
C VAL A 200 -10.92 26.79 -3.61
N ARG A 201 -10.11 25.81 -4.04
CA ARG A 201 -9.96 25.41 -5.44
C ARG A 201 -10.09 23.90 -5.57
N GLY A 202 -11.02 23.45 -6.42
CA GLY A 202 -11.15 22.05 -6.79
C GLY A 202 -10.27 21.70 -7.99
N GLY A 203 -9.78 20.48 -8.01
CA GLY A 203 -9.03 19.92 -9.14
C GLY A 203 -7.52 19.97 -8.98
N GLU A 204 -6.86 19.26 -9.90
CA GLU A 204 -5.41 19.22 -10.05
C GLU A 204 -4.93 20.58 -10.59
N MET A 205 -3.89 21.15 -9.98
CA MET A 205 -3.39 22.49 -10.26
C MET A 205 -1.87 22.49 -10.48
N GLU A 206 -1.42 23.35 -11.40
CA GLU A 206 0.01 23.60 -11.61
C GLU A 206 0.65 24.20 -10.35
N LEU A 207 1.93 23.91 -10.11
CA LEU A 207 2.65 24.49 -8.96
C LEU A 207 2.72 26.02 -9.02
N SER A 208 2.80 26.59 -10.22
CA SER A 208 2.78 28.05 -10.42
C SER A 208 1.43 28.67 -10.04
N GLU A 209 0.33 27.99 -10.33
CA GLU A 209 -1.02 28.42 -9.95
C GLU A 209 -1.21 28.31 -8.43
N ILE A 210 -0.74 27.23 -7.81
CA ILE A 210 -0.72 27.06 -6.36
C ILE A 210 0.12 28.17 -5.70
N ALA A 211 1.29 28.49 -6.25
CA ALA A 211 2.13 29.58 -5.74
C ALA A 211 1.46 30.95 -5.83
N MET A 212 0.74 31.21 -6.92
CA MET A 212 -0.02 32.45 -7.10
C MET A 212 -1.20 32.53 -6.12
N THR A 213 -2.03 31.49 -6.08
CA THR A 213 -3.28 31.42 -5.30
C THR A 213 -3.01 31.46 -3.80
N SER A 214 -1.98 30.73 -3.34
CA SER A 214 -1.59 30.72 -1.92
C SER A 214 -0.99 32.05 -1.43
N GLY A 215 -0.65 32.97 -2.34
CA GLY A 215 0.06 34.20 -1.99
C GLY A 215 1.58 34.02 -1.83
N TYR A 216 2.14 32.85 -2.15
CA TYR A 216 3.58 32.58 -2.11
C TYR A 216 4.37 33.65 -2.89
N LEU A 217 3.88 34.02 -4.08
CA LEU A 217 4.54 35.00 -4.94
C LEU A 217 4.71 36.38 -4.29
N LYS A 218 3.77 36.77 -3.44
CA LYS A 218 3.82 38.05 -2.71
C LYS A 218 4.85 38.02 -1.57
N SER A 219 5.16 36.83 -1.04
CA SER A 219 6.01 36.68 0.16
C SER A 219 7.46 36.30 -0.14
N ARG A 220 7.69 35.45 -1.16
CA ARG A 220 9.02 34.86 -1.46
C ARG A 220 9.55 35.23 -2.85
N GLY A 221 8.77 35.96 -3.65
CA GLY A 221 9.17 36.40 -5.00
C GLY A 221 8.66 35.47 -6.10
N ARG A 222 9.50 35.19 -7.12
CA ARG A 222 9.07 34.51 -8.35
C ARG A 222 9.05 32.98 -8.22
N PHE A 223 8.01 32.34 -8.76
CA PHE A 223 7.98 30.92 -9.09
C PHE A 223 8.29 30.74 -10.58
N ASP A 224 9.17 29.81 -10.96
CA ASP A 224 9.55 29.60 -12.36
C ASP A 224 9.26 28.15 -12.75
N SER A 225 8.15 27.95 -13.48
CA SER A 225 7.72 26.63 -13.92
C SER A 225 8.74 25.90 -14.79
N ARG A 226 9.69 26.61 -15.40
CA ARG A 226 10.76 25.98 -16.20
C ARG A 226 11.76 25.19 -15.34
N LEU A 227 11.83 25.49 -14.05
CA LEU A 227 12.70 24.77 -13.11
C LEU A 227 12.07 23.44 -12.67
N GLU A 228 10.76 23.27 -12.84
CA GLU A 228 10.05 22.02 -12.58
C GLU A 228 10.18 21.06 -13.77
N THR A 229 11.38 20.50 -13.94
CA THR A 229 11.62 19.50 -14.98
C THR A 229 10.97 18.15 -14.62
N GLY A 230 10.58 17.39 -15.65
CA GLY A 230 10.01 16.05 -15.47
C GLY A 230 8.56 16.02 -14.97
N VAL A 231 7.88 17.17 -14.96
CA VAL A 231 6.44 17.26 -14.73
C VAL A 231 5.68 16.87 -16.02
N PRO A 232 4.88 15.79 -16.02
CA PRO A 232 3.96 15.53 -17.12
C PRO A 232 2.95 16.68 -17.22
N PRO A 233 2.59 17.15 -18.42
CA PRO A 233 1.58 18.19 -18.57
C PRO A 233 0.27 17.76 -17.90
N LEU A 234 -0.43 18.69 -17.25
CA LEU A 234 -1.75 18.41 -16.68
C LEU A 234 -2.64 17.75 -17.73
N GLY A 235 -3.04 16.51 -17.44
CA GLY A 235 -3.86 15.71 -18.34
C GLY A 235 -5.29 16.19 -18.27
N GLY A 236 -5.61 17.21 -19.06
CA GLY A 236 -6.97 17.73 -19.22
C GLY A 236 -6.97 19.08 -19.90
N ALA A 237 -7.26 19.10 -21.21
CA ALA A 237 -7.95 20.26 -21.75
C ALA A 237 -9.23 20.43 -20.93
N SER A 238 -9.37 21.54 -20.21
CA SER A 238 -10.68 21.91 -19.67
C SER A 238 -11.65 21.88 -20.84
N CYS A 239 -12.65 21.00 -20.85
CA CYS A 239 -13.78 21.21 -21.73
C CYS A 239 -14.43 22.50 -21.22
N ARG A 240 -14.21 23.59 -21.96
CA ARG A 240 -14.91 24.86 -21.78
C ARG A 240 -16.32 24.75 -22.33
#